data_AF-A0A3B0YRY5-F1
#
_entry.id   AF-A0A3B0YRY5-F1
#
_cell.length_a   1.000
_cell.length_b   1.000
_cell.length_c   1.000
_cell.angle_alpha   90.00
_cell.angle_beta   90.00
_cell.angle_gamma   90.00
#
_symmetry.space_group_name_H-M   'P 1'
#
loop_
_entity.id
_entity.type
_entity.pdbx_description
1 polymer ?
#
loop_
_entity_poly.entity_id
_entity_poly.type
_entity_poly.pdbx_seq_one_letter_code
_entity_poly.pdbx_strand_id
1 'polypeptide(L)'
;MLLKPQDVLVMLKLVALGNRSWSYVSLSVELGLASSQVHSAVKRALAASLAVHSGEKIAPNIRNLEEFLVHGLKYVFVPERGEMVRGCRRATPPLR
;
A
#
# COMPACT_ATOMS: atom_id res chain seq x y z
N MET A 1 -11.67 9.55 2.81
CA MET A 1 -10.83 8.60 2.05
C MET A 1 -9.83 7.99 3.01
N LEU A 2 -9.66 6.66 3.06
CA LEU A 2 -8.74 5.99 3.98
C LEU A 2 -7.60 5.35 3.17
N LEU A 3 -6.35 5.66 3.53
CA LEU A 3 -5.17 4.96 3.00
C LEU A 3 -5.20 3.51 3.50
N LYS A 4 -4.87 2.57 2.62
CA LYS A 4 -4.71 1.16 2.99
C LYS A 4 -3.24 0.83 3.20
N PRO A 5 -2.90 -0.17 4.04
CA PRO A 5 -1.51 -0.58 4.24
C PRO A 5 -0.80 -0.94 2.93
N GLN A 6 -1.53 -1.60 2.02
CA GLN A 6 -1.05 -1.95 0.68
C GLN A 6 -0.67 -0.73 -0.19
N ASP A 7 -1.22 0.46 0.07
CA ASP A 7 -0.90 1.66 -0.71
C ASP A 7 0.52 2.13 -0.41
N VAL A 8 0.95 1.99 0.85
CA VAL A 8 2.31 2.29 1.28
C VAL A 8 3.30 1.34 0.59
N LEU A 9 2.95 0.05 0.47
CA LEU A 9 3.78 -0.92 -0.24
C LEU A 9 3.98 -0.54 -1.72
N VAL A 10 2.91 -0.11 -2.41
CA VAL A 10 3.01 0.36 -3.80
C VAL A 10 3.94 1.59 -3.89
N MET A 11 3.84 2.53 -2.95
CA MET A 11 4.70 3.73 -2.95
C MET A 11 6.17 3.38 -2.68
N LEU A 12 6.45 2.52 -1.70
CA LEU A 12 7.81 2.05 -1.41
C LEU A 12 8.41 1.31 -2.61
N LYS A 13 7.60 0.52 -3.31
CA LYS A 13 8.04 -0.15 -4.54
C LYS A 13 8.41 0.83 -5.64
N LEU A 14 7.62 1.89 -5.82
CA LEU A 14 7.96 2.96 -6.78
C LEU A 14 9.27 3.67 -6.41
N VAL A 15 9.53 3.91 -5.13
CA VAL A 15 10.80 4.46 -4.66
C VAL A 15 11.95 3.51 -4.99
N ALA A 16 11.80 2.21 -4.73
CA ALA A 16 12.82 1.19 -5.00
C ALA A 16 13.12 1.01 -6.50
N LEU A 17 12.13 1.23 -7.37
CA LEU A 17 12.33 1.20 -8.83
C LEU A 17 13.14 2.40 -9.34
N GLY A 18 13.12 3.53 -8.63
CA GLY A 18 13.85 4.74 -8.98
C GLY A 18 13.52 5.23 -10.39
N ASN A 19 14.52 5.23 -11.27
CA ASN A 19 14.38 5.73 -12.64
C ASN A 19 13.97 4.66 -13.68
N ARG A 20 13.68 3.43 -13.23
CA ARG A 20 13.21 2.37 -14.14
C ARG A 20 11.80 2.68 -14.63
N SER A 21 11.54 2.36 -15.89
CA SER A 21 10.18 2.37 -16.41
C SER A 21 9.33 1.33 -15.67
N TRP A 22 8.10 1.72 -15.36
CA TRP A 22 7.13 0.84 -14.74
C TRP A 22 5.76 1.08 -15.38
N SER A 23 4.93 0.04 -15.32
CA SER A 23 3.52 0.07 -15.70
C SER A 23 2.66 -0.51 -14.59
N TYR A 24 1.37 -0.19 -14.58
CA TYR A 24 0.42 -0.80 -13.64
C TYR A 24 0.44 -2.33 -13.70
N VAL A 25 0.70 -2.92 -14.87
CA VAL A 25 0.79 -4.37 -15.08
C VAL A 25 2.07 -4.94 -14.49
N SER A 26 3.22 -4.28 -14.68
CA SER A 26 4.47 -4.74 -14.05
C SER A 26 4.38 -4.69 -12.52
N LEU A 27 3.81 -3.61 -11.96
CA LEU A 27 3.61 -3.48 -10.52
C LEU A 27 2.61 -4.50 -9.96
N SER A 28 1.54 -4.80 -10.70
CA SER A 28 0.56 -5.81 -10.28
C SER A 28 1.20 -7.19 -10.14
N VAL A 29 2.05 -7.56 -11.11
CA VAL A 29 2.77 -8.84 -11.09
C VAL A 29 3.81 -8.86 -9.96
N GLU A 30 4.63 -7.82 -9.84
CA GLU A 30 5.70 -7.77 -8.85
C GLU A 30 5.20 -7.71 -7.40
N LEU A 31 4.02 -7.11 -7.17
CA LEU A 31 3.41 -6.99 -5.85
C LEU A 31 2.38 -8.09 -5.56
N GLY A 32 2.03 -8.93 -6.54
CA GLY A 32 0.95 -9.90 -6.41
C GLY A 32 -0.42 -9.26 -6.16
N LEU A 33 -0.62 -8.02 -6.60
CA LEU A 33 -1.85 -7.25 -6.42
C LEU A 33 -2.62 -7.18 -7.73
N ALA A 34 -3.95 -7.13 -7.69
CA ALA A 34 -4.74 -6.87 -8.89
C ALA A 34 -4.44 -5.45 -9.44
N SER A 35 -4.42 -5.29 -10.77
CA SER A 35 -4.13 -3.99 -11.41
C SER A 35 -5.07 -2.86 -10.95
N SER A 36 -6.33 -3.19 -10.65
CA SER A 36 -7.31 -2.25 -10.09
C SER A 36 -6.96 -1.78 -8.68
N GLN A 37 -6.33 -2.63 -7.86
CA GLN A 37 -5.83 -2.28 -6.53
C GLN A 37 -4.62 -1.36 -6.64
N VAL A 38 -3.68 -1.64 -7.56
CA VAL A 38 -2.53 -0.77 -7.82
C VAL A 38 -2.99 0.61 -8.31
N HIS A 39 -3.94 0.66 -9.24
CA HIS A 39 -4.49 1.93 -9.72
C HIS A 39 -5.19 2.72 -8.61
N SER A 40 -5.99 2.04 -7.78
CA SER A 40 -6.64 2.67 -6.63
C SER A 40 -5.64 3.17 -5.60
N ALA A 41 -4.56 2.43 -5.36
CA ALA A 41 -3.48 2.81 -4.45
C ALA A 41 -2.77 4.08 -4.93
N VAL A 42 -2.42 4.14 -6.22
CA VAL A 42 -1.79 5.31 -6.84
C VAL A 42 -2.72 6.53 -6.78
N LYS A 43 -4.01 6.36 -7.08
CA LYS A 43 -5.00 7.45 -6.97
C LYS A 43 -5.11 7.99 -5.54
N ARG A 44 -5.12 7.12 -4.53
CA ARG A 44 -5.11 7.52 -3.11
C ARG A 44 -3.81 8.22 -2.71
N ALA A 45 -2.66 7.73 -3.18
CA ALA A 45 -1.37 8.34 -2.90
C ALA A 45 -1.21 9.74 -3.52
N LEU A 46 -1.74 9.95 -4.73
CA LEU A 46 -1.82 11.27 -5.36
C LEU A 46 -2.71 12.22 -4.54
N ALA A 47 -3.87 11.75 -4.09
CA ALA A 47 -4.77 12.54 -3.25
C ALA A 47 -4.16 12.90 -1.88
N ALA A 48 -3.30 12.03 -1.34
CA ALA A 48 -2.56 12.25 -0.10
C ALA A 48 -1.23 13.01 -0.29
N SER A 49 -0.93 13.49 -1.50
CA SER A 49 0.33 14.18 -1.85
C SER A 49 1.60 13.35 -1.56
N LEU A 50 1.48 12.02 -1.48
CA LEU A 50 2.60 11.08 -1.36
C LEU A 50 3.24 10.77 -2.72
N ALA A 51 2.48 10.96 -3.80
CA ALA A 51 2.94 10.89 -5.17
C ALA A 51 2.60 12.19 -5.90
N VAL A 52 3.38 12.50 -6.94
CA VAL A 52 3.18 13.67 -7.81
C VAL A 52 3.22 13.24 -9.27
N HIS A 53 2.53 13.99 -10.12
CA HIS A 53 2.68 13.87 -11.56
C HIS A 53 3.97 14.59 -11.98
N SER A 54 4.93 13.85 -12.51
CA SER A 54 6.15 14.37 -13.13
C SER A 54 6.02 14.20 -14.64
N GLY A 55 5.39 15.19 -15.28
CA GLY A 55 4.97 15.09 -16.68
C GLY A 55 3.90 14.01 -16.87
N GLU A 56 4.12 13.09 -17.81
CA GLU A 56 3.23 11.94 -18.06
C GLU A 56 3.41 10.78 -17.07
N LYS A 57 4.43 10.83 -16.20
CA LYS A 57 4.76 9.76 -15.26
C LYS A 57 4.37 10.12 -13.84
N ILE A 58 4.08 9.10 -13.05
CA ILE A 58 3.82 9.24 -11.62
C ILE A 58 5.12 8.96 -10.87
N ALA A 59 5.55 9.91 -10.04
CA ALA A 59 6.76 9.83 -9.25
C ALA A 59 6.41 9.93 -7.75
N PRO A 60 7.03 9.12 -6.88
CA PRO A 60 6.86 9.25 -5.45
C PRO A 60 7.53 10.54 -4.95
N ASN A 61 6.86 11.28 -4.07
CA ASN A 61 7.46 12.42 -3.39
C ASN A 61 8.19 11.92 -2.15
N ILE A 62 9.52 11.79 -2.26
CA ILE A 62 10.36 11.18 -1.22
C ILE A 62 10.23 11.92 0.12
N ARG A 63 10.21 13.26 0.11
CA ARG A 63 10.10 14.05 1.36
C ARG A 63 8.79 13.79 2.08
N ASN A 64 7.67 13.89 1.37
CA ASN A 64 6.35 13.68 1.97
C ASN A 64 6.17 12.23 2.42
N LEU A 65 6.71 11.27 1.65
CA LEU A 65 6.64 9.86 2.00
C LEU A 65 7.49 9.56 3.24
N GLU A 66 8.68 10.13 3.37
CA GLU A 66 9.53 9.99 4.56
C GLU A 66 8.85 10.56 5.80
N GLU A 67 8.32 11.79 5.72
CA GLU A 67 7.57 12.40 6.83
C GLU A 67 6.36 11.55 7.22
N PHE A 68 5.62 11.05 6.23
CA PHE A 68 4.49 10.15 6.46
C PHE A 68 4.93 8.83 7.13
N LEU A 69 6.04 8.22 6.70
CA LEU A 69 6.52 6.96 7.27
C LEU A 69 7.02 7.12 8.70
N VAL A 70 7.74 8.21 9.01
CA VAL A 70 8.32 8.46 10.33
C VAL A 70 7.27 8.95 11.32
N HIS A 71 6.37 9.84 10.89
CA HIS A 71 5.45 10.53 11.80
C HIS A 71 4.00 10.07 11.67
N GLY A 72 3.53 9.78 10.44
CA GLY A 72 2.11 9.50 10.15
C GLY A 72 1.70 8.02 10.25
N LEU A 73 2.58 7.10 9.86
CA LEU A 73 2.25 5.69 9.67
C LEU A 73 1.65 5.04 10.92
N LYS A 74 2.21 5.35 12.09
CA LYS A 74 1.76 4.84 13.40
C LYS A 74 0.35 5.29 13.81
N TYR A 75 -0.14 6.39 13.24
CA TYR A 75 -1.47 6.92 13.53
C TYR A 75 -2.51 6.52 12.49
N VAL A 76 -2.08 6.30 11.24
CA VAL A 76 -2.97 5.92 10.14
C VAL A 76 -3.28 4.43 10.16
N PHE A 77 -2.30 3.60 10.55
CA PHE A 77 -2.45 2.15 10.64
C PHE A 77 -2.34 1.73 12.11
N VAL A 78 -3.33 2.11 12.91
CA VAL A 78 -3.41 1.66 14.30
C VAL A 78 -3.71 0.15 14.28
N PRO A 79 -2.84 -0.70 14.86
CA PRO A 79 -3.21 -2.09 15.05
C PRO A 79 -4.38 -2.12 16.04
N GLU A 80 -5.55 -2.54 15.59
CA GLU A 80 -6.62 -2.93 16.49
C GLU A 80 -6.09 -4.09 17.31
N ARG A 81 -5.75 -3.84 18.58
CA ARG A 81 -5.49 -4.90 19.54
C ARG A 81 -6.81 -5.64 19.70
N GLY A 82 -6.98 -6.72 18.95
CA GLY A 82 -8.11 -7.61 19.14
C GLY A 82 -8.19 -7.98 20.62
N GLU A 83 -9.40 -7.99 21.16
CA GLU A 83 -9.63 -8.52 22.50
C GLU A 83 -8.93 -9.87 22.62
N MET A 84 -8.45 -10.20 23.82
CA MET A 84 -7.76 -11.46 24.06
C MET A 84 -8.75 -12.63 23.88
N VAL A 85 -8.94 -13.07 22.63
CA VAL A 85 -9.82 -14.19 22.30
C VAL A 85 -9.11 -15.46 22.77
N ARG A 86 -9.38 -15.87 24.01
CA ARG A 86 -9.14 -17.24 24.44
C ARG A 86 -10.09 -18.15 23.67
N GLY A 87 -9.58 -18.77 22.61
CA GLY A 87 -10.24 -19.85 21.89
C GLY A 87 -10.45 -19.56 20.42
N CYS A 88 -9.44 -19.79 19.60
CA CYS A 88 -9.67 -20.18 18.22
C CYS A 88 -9.32 -21.67 18.08
N ARG A 89 -10.28 -22.56 18.41
CA ARG A 89 -10.28 -23.91 17.83
C ARG A 89 -10.98 -23.80 16.48
N ARG A 90 -10.23 -23.62 15.39
CA ARG A 90 -10.74 -24.05 14.08
C ARG A 90 -10.57 -25.56 13.99
N ALA A 91 -11.53 -26.29 14.56
CA ALA A 91 -11.78 -27.68 14.18
C ALA A 91 -12.72 -27.65 12.98
N THR A 92 -12.16 -27.76 11.77
CA THR A 92 -12.93 -28.10 10.58
C THR A 92 -13.21 -29.60 10.63
N PRO A 93 -14.47 -30.09 10.64
CA PRO A 93 -14.72 -31.50 10.40
C PRO A 93 -14.58 -31.80 8.90
N PRO A 94 -13.99 -32.94 8.50
CA PRO A 94 -14.04 -33.38 7.12
C PRO A 94 -15.48 -33.80 6.77
N LEU A 95 -16.06 -33.17 5.74
CA LEU A 95 -17.27 -33.67 5.11
C LEU A 95 -16.92 -34.97 4.37
N ARG A 96 -17.70 -36.02 4.65
CA ARG A 96 -17.63 -37.34 4.04
C ARG A 96 -18.67 -37.44 2.92
#